data_AF-R4XDH3-F1
#
_entry.id   AF-R4XDH3-F1
#
_cell.length_a   1.000
_cell.length_b   1.000
_cell.length_c   1.000
_cell.angle_alpha   90.00
_cell.angle_beta   90.00
_cell.angle_gamma   90.00
#
_symmetry.space_group_name_H-M   'P 1'
#
loop_
_entity.id
_entity.type
_entity.pdbx_description
1 polymer ?
#
loop_
_entity_poly.entity_id
_entity_poly.type
_entity_poly.pdbx_seq_one_letter_code
_entity_poly.pdbx_strand_id
1 'polypeptide(L)'
;MIIGISGPSGSGKTTIARALRQFYASLPGTKSVRILHQDDFYKPEKDIPMKATRAGNVINWDCSEAVEMDALVQTLQAYRKHGKFPEDVERDLAERSKEDRNDVGDTGVSASTISEVEATQKAPKITDLLIVDGFMLFQSPKILESLDLAVLLRGSFKVLKDRREARSGYVTLEGFWKDPEGYFEDCVWPEYVSNHQQFFLDGDVEGHATQRKDIYISKAIDTDLDSSFLFVMDAIRGSLH
;
A
#
# COMPACT_ATOMS: atom_id res chain seq x y z
N MET A 1 2.13 -16.84 2.40
CA MET A 1 1.01 -16.02 1.96
C MET A 1 1.54 -14.67 1.51
N ILE A 2 1.05 -14.15 0.38
CA ILE A 2 1.41 -12.85 -0.16
C ILE A 2 0.15 -11.99 -0.25
N ILE A 3 0.12 -10.86 0.45
CA ILE A 3 -1.03 -9.95 0.49
C ILE A 3 -0.63 -8.63 -0.14
N GLY A 4 -1.41 -8.12 -1.10
CA GLY A 4 -1.29 -6.76 -1.60
C GLY A 4 -2.27 -5.83 -0.90
N ILE A 5 -1.79 -4.73 -0.33
CA ILE A 5 -2.62 -3.67 0.26
C ILE A 5 -2.42 -2.40 -0.59
N SER A 6 -3.39 -2.13 -1.46
CA SER A 6 -3.42 -0.97 -2.34
C SER A 6 -4.39 0.12 -1.87
N GLY A 7 -4.33 1.29 -2.51
CA GLY A 7 -5.24 2.41 -2.23
C GLY A 7 -4.56 3.78 -2.34
N PRO A 8 -5.31 4.89 -2.27
CA PRO A 8 -4.76 6.23 -2.51
C PRO A 8 -3.72 6.63 -1.45
N SER A 9 -2.84 7.58 -1.80
CA SER A 9 -1.94 8.22 -0.83
C SER A 9 -2.75 8.81 0.32
N GLY A 10 -2.43 8.45 1.57
CA GLY A 10 -3.15 8.91 2.77
C GLY A 10 -4.26 7.99 3.28
N SER A 11 -4.51 6.85 2.62
CA SER A 11 -5.54 5.88 3.06
C SER A 11 -5.14 4.99 4.25
N GLY A 12 -3.89 5.05 4.71
CA GLY A 12 -3.41 4.26 5.86
C GLY A 12 -2.77 2.91 5.51
N LYS A 13 -2.51 2.60 4.24
CA LYS A 13 -1.93 1.31 3.79
C LYS A 13 -0.72 0.86 4.60
N THR A 14 0.32 1.69 4.66
CA THR A 14 1.59 1.40 5.34
C THR A 14 1.36 1.18 6.84
N THR A 15 0.47 1.97 7.44
CA THR A 15 0.06 1.80 8.84
C THR A 15 -0.59 0.44 9.08
N ILE A 16 -1.52 0.02 8.23
CA ILE A 16 -2.17 -1.30 8.31
C ILE A 16 -1.17 -2.43 8.04
N ALA A 17 -0.26 -2.27 7.08
CA ALA A 17 0.79 -3.24 6.78
C ALA A 17 1.70 -3.46 8.01
N ARG A 18 2.10 -2.38 8.70
CA ARG A 18 2.89 -2.43 9.93
C ARG A 18 2.12 -3.10 11.07
N ALA A 19 0.85 -2.75 11.27
CA ALA A 19 -0.02 -3.38 12.27
C ALA A 19 -0.16 -4.89 12.03
N LEU A 20 -0.37 -5.31 10.78
CA LEU A 20 -0.41 -6.73 10.42
C LEU A 20 0.92 -7.43 10.66
N ARG A 21 2.04 -6.77 10.33
CA ARG A 21 3.37 -7.31 10.66
C ARG A 21 3.53 -7.54 12.15
N GLN A 22 3.26 -6.54 12.97
CA GLN A 22 3.38 -6.63 14.42
C GLN A 22 2.49 -7.75 14.98
N PHE A 23 1.23 -7.79 14.54
CA PHE A 23 0.27 -8.81 14.95
C PHE A 23 0.72 -10.21 14.55
N TYR A 24 1.03 -10.48 13.28
CA TYR A 24 1.40 -11.83 12.85
C TYR A 24 2.74 -12.28 13.41
N ALA A 25 3.70 -11.37 13.61
CA ALA A 25 4.99 -11.68 14.21
C ALA A 25 4.88 -12.08 15.69
N SER A 26 3.82 -11.66 16.40
CA SER A 26 3.59 -12.09 17.79
C SER A 26 2.96 -13.50 17.88
N LEU A 27 2.35 -13.99 16.79
CA LEU A 27 1.62 -15.25 16.81
C LEU A 27 2.55 -16.48 16.79
N PRO A 28 2.25 -17.52 17.60
CA PRO A 28 2.99 -18.78 17.56
C PRO A 28 2.90 -19.47 16.18
N GLY A 29 4.06 -19.83 15.63
CA GLY A 29 4.15 -20.57 14.37
C GLY A 29 4.31 -19.69 13.12
N THR A 30 4.25 -18.36 13.27
CA THR A 30 4.75 -17.42 12.26
C THR A 30 6.28 -17.37 12.36
N LYS A 31 6.96 -17.63 11.24
CA LYS A 31 8.42 -17.60 11.13
C LYS A 31 8.94 -16.30 10.55
N SER A 32 8.23 -15.75 9.57
CA SER A 32 8.64 -14.51 8.90
C SER A 32 7.43 -13.68 8.51
N VAL A 33 7.51 -12.37 8.80
CA VAL A 33 6.60 -11.37 8.25
C VAL A 33 7.44 -10.24 7.67
N ARG A 34 7.25 -9.95 6.38
CA ARG A 34 7.98 -8.89 5.66
C ARG A 34 7.01 -7.93 4.99
N ILE A 35 7.46 -6.69 4.81
CA ILE A 35 6.75 -5.69 4.01
C ILE A 35 7.65 -5.32 2.82
N LEU A 36 7.07 -5.30 1.62
CA LEU A 36 7.70 -4.79 0.41
C LEU A 36 6.95 -3.52 0.01
N HIS A 37 7.63 -2.38 0.04
CA HIS A 37 7.01 -1.09 -0.26
C HIS A 37 7.17 -0.75 -1.74
N GLN A 38 6.07 -0.38 -2.42
CA GLN A 38 6.13 0.15 -3.78
C GLN A 38 7.02 1.40 -3.86
N ASP A 39 7.04 2.20 -2.78
CA ASP A 39 7.82 3.43 -2.70
C ASP A 39 9.35 3.17 -2.73
N ASP A 40 9.80 1.93 -2.46
CA ASP A 40 11.21 1.55 -2.61
C ASP A 40 11.64 1.43 -4.08
N PHE A 41 10.69 1.53 -5.02
CA PHE A 41 10.91 1.39 -6.46
C PHE A 41 10.72 2.72 -7.21
N TYR A 42 10.73 3.87 -6.53
CA TYR A 42 10.78 5.16 -7.21
C TYR A 42 12.04 5.32 -8.07
N LYS A 43 11.88 5.94 -9.22
CA LYS A 43 12.98 6.38 -10.08
C LYS A 43 13.71 7.59 -9.50
N PRO A 44 14.96 7.86 -9.94
CA PRO A 44 15.60 9.15 -9.70
C PRO A 44 14.77 10.32 -10.23
N GLU A 45 14.83 11.50 -9.60
CA GLU A 45 13.98 12.66 -9.91
C GLU A 45 14.07 13.08 -11.38
N LYS A 46 15.29 13.03 -11.93
CA LYS A 46 15.57 13.35 -13.34
C LYS A 46 14.84 12.45 -14.35
N ASP A 47 14.45 11.25 -13.95
CA ASP A 47 13.81 10.23 -14.79
C ASP A 47 12.28 10.22 -14.60
N ILE A 48 11.75 11.05 -13.69
CA ILE A 48 10.32 11.18 -13.43
C ILE A 48 9.73 12.29 -14.32
N PRO A 49 8.59 12.05 -15.00
CA PRO A 49 7.95 13.07 -15.83
C PRO A 49 7.53 14.32 -15.06
N MET A 50 7.66 15.47 -15.73
CA MET A 50 7.08 16.73 -15.28
C MET A 50 5.63 16.85 -15.74
N LYS A 51 4.78 17.43 -14.90
CA LYS A 51 3.38 17.73 -15.19
C LYS A 51 3.13 19.22 -15.05
N ALA A 52 2.40 19.79 -16.00
CA ALA A 52 1.94 21.17 -15.92
C ALA A 52 0.82 21.27 -14.88
N THR A 53 1.00 22.15 -13.89
CA THR A 53 0.06 22.37 -12.78
C THR A 53 -0.16 23.86 -12.59
N ARG A 54 -1.08 24.23 -11.68
CA ARG A 54 -1.28 25.64 -11.32
C ARG A 54 -0.05 26.30 -10.69
N ALA A 55 0.85 25.51 -10.10
CA ALA A 55 2.12 25.97 -9.52
C ALA A 55 3.28 25.96 -10.53
N GLY A 56 3.01 25.70 -11.81
CA GLY A 56 4.02 25.53 -12.87
C GLY A 56 4.27 24.06 -13.19
N ASN A 57 5.38 23.80 -13.89
CA ASN A 57 5.78 22.42 -14.20
C ASN A 57 6.46 21.81 -12.98
N VAL A 58 5.91 20.70 -12.47
CA VAL A 58 6.38 20.01 -11.25
C VAL A 58 6.57 18.53 -11.54
N ILE A 59 7.45 17.86 -10.78
CA ILE A 59 7.66 16.41 -10.89
C ILE A 59 6.38 15.69 -10.48
N ASN A 60 5.90 14.75 -11.29
CA ASN A 60 4.71 13.95 -10.99
C ASN A 60 5.10 12.62 -10.33
N TRP A 61 5.26 12.62 -9.01
CA TRP A 61 5.57 11.41 -8.24
C TRP A 61 4.46 10.36 -8.28
N ASP A 62 3.22 10.74 -8.55
CA ASP A 62 2.07 9.83 -8.44
C ASP A 62 1.73 9.12 -9.77
N CYS A 63 2.47 9.38 -10.86
CA CYS A 63 2.27 8.68 -12.12
C CYS A 63 2.95 7.31 -12.16
N SER A 64 2.46 6.43 -13.03
CA SER A 64 3.01 5.07 -13.18
C SER A 64 4.48 5.06 -13.64
N GLU A 65 4.87 6.08 -14.39
CA GLU A 65 6.20 6.27 -14.93
C GLU A 65 7.21 6.67 -13.86
N ALA A 66 6.77 7.13 -12.69
CA ALA A 66 7.64 7.46 -11.57
C ALA A 66 8.22 6.22 -10.87
N VAL A 67 7.61 5.04 -11.09
CA VAL A 67 7.95 3.80 -10.39
C VAL A 67 8.54 2.77 -11.36
N GLU A 68 9.60 2.07 -10.94
CA GLU A 68 10.16 0.91 -11.63
C GLU A 68 9.26 -0.32 -11.45
N MET A 69 8.08 -0.29 -12.08
CA MET A 69 7.04 -1.32 -11.93
C MET A 69 7.52 -2.71 -12.36
N ASP A 70 8.35 -2.81 -13.40
CA ASP A 70 8.92 -4.09 -13.83
C ASP A 70 9.87 -4.68 -12.77
N ALA A 71 10.65 -3.84 -12.08
CA ALA A 71 11.52 -4.29 -10.99
C ALA A 71 10.71 -4.78 -9.78
N LEU A 72 9.60 -4.10 -9.44
CA LEU A 72 8.67 -4.55 -8.41
C LEU A 72 8.05 -5.90 -8.76
N VAL A 73 7.57 -6.07 -10.00
CA VAL A 73 7.02 -7.34 -10.50
C VAL A 73 8.05 -8.46 -10.42
N GLN A 74 9.28 -8.22 -10.89
CA GLN A 74 10.34 -9.23 -10.85
C GLN A 74 10.68 -9.64 -9.41
N THR A 75 10.78 -8.67 -8.50
CA THR A 75 11.02 -8.91 -7.07
C THR A 75 9.93 -9.78 -6.46
N LEU A 76 8.67 -9.46 -6.75
CA LEU A 76 7.52 -10.19 -6.23
C LEU A 76 7.43 -11.62 -6.80
N GLN A 77 7.66 -11.78 -8.10
CA GLN A 77 7.68 -13.10 -8.75
C GLN A 77 8.83 -13.98 -8.24
N ALA A 78 10.00 -13.40 -7.99
CA ALA A 78 11.13 -14.10 -7.37
C ALA A 78 10.74 -14.60 -5.96
N TYR A 79 10.12 -13.75 -5.15
CA TYR A 79 9.62 -14.16 -3.84
C TYR A 79 8.57 -15.28 -3.95
N ARG A 80 7.57 -15.14 -4.84
CA ARG A 80 6.52 -16.15 -5.06
C ARG A 80 7.11 -17.52 -5.40
N LYS A 81 8.18 -17.55 -6.21
CA LYS A 81 8.84 -18.78 -6.65
C LYS A 81 9.72 -19.41 -5.57
N HIS A 82 10.40 -18.59 -4.76
CA HIS A 82 11.48 -19.07 -3.88
C HIS A 82 11.15 -19.00 -2.38
N GLY A 83 10.07 -18.31 -1.99
CA GLY A 83 9.73 -18.03 -0.60
C GLY A 83 10.67 -17.02 0.08
N LYS A 84 11.61 -16.45 -0.67
CA LYS A 84 12.56 -15.43 -0.20
C LYS A 84 12.97 -14.49 -1.31
N PHE A 85 13.45 -13.30 -0.96
CA PHE A 85 14.06 -12.41 -1.93
C PHE A 85 15.45 -12.93 -2.32
N PRO A 86 15.92 -12.67 -3.55
CA PRO A 86 17.33 -12.82 -3.91
C PRO A 86 18.23 -12.03 -2.93
N GLU A 87 19.43 -12.53 -2.63
CA GLU A 87 20.31 -11.95 -1.59
C GLU A 87 20.77 -10.52 -1.92
N ASP A 88 20.98 -10.23 -3.20
CA ASP A 88 21.30 -8.90 -3.70
C ASP A 88 20.13 -7.94 -3.55
N VAL A 89 18.91 -8.39 -3.85
CA VAL A 89 17.68 -7.61 -3.67
C VAL A 89 17.38 -7.38 -2.19
N GLU A 90 17.56 -8.39 -1.34
CA GLU A 90 17.39 -8.27 0.11
C GLU A 90 18.35 -7.23 0.70
N ARG A 91 19.63 -7.26 0.30
CA ARG A 91 20.62 -6.27 0.74
C ARG A 91 20.26 -4.86 0.26
N ASP A 92 19.90 -4.72 -1.00
CA ASP A 92 19.49 -3.43 -1.58
C ASP A 92 18.26 -2.84 -0.88
N LEU A 93 17.21 -3.66 -0.65
CA LEU A 93 16.02 -3.25 0.10
C LEU A 93 16.36 -2.84 1.55
N ALA A 94 17.22 -3.58 2.24
CA ALA A 94 17.67 -3.21 3.59
C ALA A 94 18.45 -1.89 3.62
N GLU A 95 19.12 -1.53 2.53
CA GLU A 95 19.90 -0.30 2.36
C GLU A 95 19.08 0.92 1.88
N ARG A 96 18.00 0.71 1.12
CA ARG A 96 17.22 1.80 0.53
C ARG A 96 15.85 2.01 1.17
N SER A 97 15.26 0.99 1.81
CA SER A 97 13.89 1.08 2.31
C SER A 97 13.79 2.05 3.48
N LYS A 98 13.25 3.23 3.22
CA LYS A 98 13.04 4.26 4.25
C LYS A 98 11.78 3.98 5.05
N GLU A 99 10.73 3.50 4.39
CA GLU A 99 9.49 3.15 5.06
C GLU A 99 9.70 2.01 6.04
N ASP A 100 10.54 1.03 5.74
CA ASP A 100 10.81 -0.04 6.70
C ASP A 100 11.65 0.43 7.90
N ARG A 101 12.51 1.45 7.72
CA ARG A 101 13.30 2.03 8.81
C ARG A 101 12.51 2.94 9.74
N ASN A 102 11.44 3.55 9.23
CA ASN A 102 10.53 4.38 10.01
C ASN A 102 9.55 3.54 10.86
N ASP A 103 9.74 2.21 10.94
CA ASP A 103 8.88 1.23 11.60
C ASP A 103 8.95 1.22 13.15
N VAL A 104 9.25 2.35 13.79
CA VAL A 104 9.35 2.40 15.25
C VAL A 104 8.19 3.20 15.82
N GLY A 105 7.21 2.52 16.43
CA GLY A 105 6.18 3.19 17.23
C GLY A 105 4.83 2.50 17.25
N ASP A 106 3.87 3.19 17.88
CA ASP A 106 2.45 2.87 17.84
C ASP A 106 1.94 2.92 16.39
N THR A 107 1.31 1.83 15.93
CA THR A 107 0.71 1.77 14.60
C THR A 107 -0.61 2.56 14.53
N GLY A 108 -1.13 3.04 15.66
CA GLY A 108 -2.40 3.76 15.72
C GLY A 108 -3.62 2.85 15.61
N VAL A 109 -3.43 1.53 15.48
CA VAL A 109 -4.48 0.53 15.70
C VAL A 109 -4.58 0.27 17.20
N SER A 110 -5.78 0.39 17.77
CA SER A 110 -5.96 0.31 19.21
C SER A 110 -5.62 -1.08 19.77
N ALA A 111 -5.06 -1.10 20.97
CA ALA A 111 -4.77 -2.35 21.68
C ALA A 111 -6.03 -3.20 21.89
N SER A 112 -7.20 -2.58 22.08
CA SER A 112 -8.49 -3.29 22.16
C SER A 112 -8.83 -4.04 20.88
N THR A 113 -8.59 -3.42 19.72
CA THR A 113 -8.82 -4.05 18.41
C THR A 113 -7.87 -5.22 18.18
N ILE A 114 -6.60 -5.07 18.57
CA ILE A 114 -5.63 -6.18 18.54
C ILE A 114 -6.09 -7.33 19.45
N SER A 115 -6.45 -7.04 20.70
CA SER A 115 -6.93 -8.05 21.65
C SER A 115 -8.21 -8.75 21.20
N GLU A 116 -9.12 -8.05 20.52
CA GLU A 116 -10.33 -8.67 19.94
C GLU A 116 -9.94 -9.72 18.89
N VAL A 117 -9.01 -9.38 17.99
CA VAL A 117 -8.54 -10.29 16.94
C VAL A 117 -7.81 -11.49 17.54
N GLU A 118 -6.99 -11.30 18.59
CA GLU A 118 -6.32 -12.39 19.31
C GLU A 118 -7.32 -13.30 20.03
N ALA A 119 -8.28 -12.72 20.76
CA ALA A 119 -9.26 -13.45 21.57
C ALA A 119 -10.19 -14.32 20.73
N THR A 120 -10.48 -13.89 19.49
CA THR A 120 -11.31 -14.70 18.59
C THR A 120 -10.61 -15.96 18.08
N GLN A 121 -9.28 -16.14 18.28
CA GLN A 121 -8.45 -17.26 17.79
C GLN A 121 -8.67 -17.63 16.32
N LYS A 122 -9.19 -16.70 15.53
CA LYS A 122 -9.56 -16.89 14.12
C LYS A 122 -8.56 -16.27 13.16
N ALA A 123 -7.43 -15.75 13.65
CA ALA A 123 -6.34 -15.38 12.74
C ALA A 123 -5.81 -16.67 12.10
N PRO A 124 -5.85 -16.78 10.76
CA PRO A 124 -5.36 -17.98 10.10
C PRO A 124 -3.88 -18.19 10.36
N LYS A 125 -3.47 -19.45 10.53
CA LYS A 125 -2.07 -19.79 10.76
C LYS A 125 -1.26 -19.53 9.49
N ILE A 126 -0.43 -18.50 9.51
CA ILE A 126 0.45 -18.13 8.39
C ILE A 126 1.90 -18.25 8.86
N THR A 127 2.66 -19.16 8.24
CA THR A 127 4.07 -19.37 8.61
C THR A 127 4.97 -18.30 8.03
N ASP A 128 4.78 -17.95 6.76
CA ASP A 128 5.54 -16.91 6.07
C ASP A 128 4.56 -15.94 5.41
N LEU A 129 4.64 -14.67 5.79
CA LEU A 129 3.79 -13.59 5.29
C LEU A 129 4.64 -12.54 4.58
N LEU A 130 4.30 -12.24 3.33
CA LEU A 130 4.75 -11.05 2.63
C LEU A 130 3.57 -10.11 2.45
N ILE A 131 3.72 -8.87 2.89
CA ILE A 131 2.78 -7.79 2.66
C ILE A 131 3.41 -6.89 1.59
N VAL A 132 2.70 -6.62 0.50
CA VAL A 132 3.10 -5.65 -0.52
C VAL A 132 2.21 -4.44 -0.33
N ASP A 133 2.77 -3.30 0.05
CA ASP A 133 2.00 -2.05 0.13
C ASP A 133 2.36 -1.13 -1.04
N GLY A 134 1.38 -0.37 -1.52
CA GLY A 134 1.60 0.52 -2.65
C GLY A 134 0.35 1.24 -3.05
N PHE A 135 0.46 2.37 -3.73
CA PHE A 135 -0.71 3.17 -4.07
C PHE A 135 -1.33 2.81 -5.43
N MET A 136 -0.64 2.02 -6.27
CA MET A 136 -1.13 1.64 -7.61
C MET A 136 -0.86 0.17 -7.97
N LEU A 137 -0.81 -0.74 -6.98
CA LEU A 137 -0.41 -2.13 -7.19
C LEU A 137 -1.27 -2.87 -8.24
N PHE A 138 -2.58 -2.63 -8.24
CA PHE A 138 -3.55 -3.41 -9.04
C PHE A 138 -3.69 -2.92 -10.48
N GLN A 139 -2.90 -1.94 -10.90
CA GLN A 139 -2.76 -1.56 -12.31
C GLN A 139 -2.03 -2.65 -13.11
N SER A 140 -1.16 -3.44 -12.45
CA SER A 140 -0.39 -4.51 -13.09
C SER A 140 -1.03 -5.87 -12.83
N PRO A 141 -1.55 -6.56 -13.88
CA PRO A 141 -2.06 -7.92 -13.75
C PRO A 141 -1.00 -8.90 -13.20
N LYS A 142 0.28 -8.69 -13.55
CA LYS A 142 1.39 -9.52 -13.08
C LYS A 142 1.59 -9.43 -11.56
N ILE A 143 1.31 -8.27 -10.96
CA ILE A 143 1.30 -8.13 -9.50
C ILE A 143 0.15 -8.94 -8.93
N LEU A 144 -1.09 -8.71 -9.41
CA LEU A 144 -2.28 -9.44 -8.94
C LEU A 144 -2.11 -10.98 -9.02
N GLU A 145 -1.56 -11.50 -10.11
CA GLU A 145 -1.27 -12.93 -10.30
C GLU A 145 -0.27 -13.50 -9.29
N SER A 146 0.55 -12.64 -8.67
CA SER A 146 1.55 -13.04 -7.66
C SER A 146 1.00 -12.99 -6.23
N LEU A 147 -0.18 -12.40 -6.01
CA LEU A 147 -0.80 -12.27 -4.69
C LEU A 147 -1.72 -13.46 -4.36
N ASP A 148 -1.77 -13.84 -3.09
CA ASP A 148 -2.81 -14.73 -2.55
C ASP A 148 -4.08 -13.95 -2.18
N LEU A 149 -3.92 -12.67 -1.82
CA LEU A 149 -5.01 -11.77 -1.44
C LEU A 149 -4.68 -10.34 -1.89
N ALA A 150 -5.63 -9.67 -2.54
CA ALA A 150 -5.53 -8.26 -2.90
C ALA A 150 -6.60 -7.46 -2.16
N VAL A 151 -6.19 -6.42 -1.43
CA VAL A 151 -7.07 -5.53 -0.66
C VAL A 151 -6.90 -4.09 -1.14
N LEU A 152 -8.00 -3.39 -1.38
CA LEU A 152 -8.03 -1.97 -1.75
C LEU A 152 -8.69 -1.15 -0.63
N LEU A 153 -7.90 -0.33 0.05
CA LEU A 153 -8.38 0.68 1.00
C LEU A 153 -8.82 1.95 0.26
N ARG A 154 -9.84 2.63 0.78
CA ARG A 154 -10.45 3.80 0.14
C ARG A 154 -10.43 5.03 1.04
N GLY A 155 -10.46 6.20 0.42
CA GLY A 155 -10.67 7.48 1.11
C GLY A 155 -11.30 8.49 0.15
N SER A 156 -11.99 9.47 0.71
CA SER A 156 -12.62 10.56 -0.03
C SER A 156 -11.58 11.58 -0.46
N PHE A 157 -11.90 12.34 -1.51
CA PHE A 157 -11.08 13.46 -1.96
C PHE A 157 -10.72 14.36 -0.79
N LYS A 158 -11.72 14.74 0.02
CA LYS A 158 -11.54 15.68 1.13
C LYS A 158 -10.58 15.14 2.19
N VAL A 159 -10.81 13.92 2.68
CA VAL A 159 -10.01 13.35 3.76
C VAL A 159 -8.58 13.07 3.29
N LEU A 160 -8.41 12.58 2.06
CA LEU A 160 -7.09 12.29 1.52
C LEU A 160 -6.30 13.56 1.24
N LYS A 161 -6.96 14.61 0.76
CA LYS A 161 -6.35 15.94 0.59
C LYS A 161 -5.87 16.47 1.94
N ASP A 162 -6.74 16.52 2.94
CA ASP A 162 -6.41 17.03 4.28
C ASP A 162 -5.21 16.25 4.87
N ARG A 163 -5.19 14.91 4.72
CA ARG A 163 -4.08 14.06 5.19
C ARG A 163 -2.78 14.27 4.39
N ARG A 164 -2.86 14.48 3.08
CA ARG A 164 -1.68 14.71 2.22
C ARG A 164 -1.05 16.07 2.55
N GLU A 165 -1.86 17.12 2.61
CA GLU A 165 -1.39 18.49 2.87
C GLU A 165 -0.85 18.67 4.30
N ALA A 166 -1.32 17.86 5.25
CA ALA A 166 -0.77 17.83 6.62
C ALA A 166 0.63 17.20 6.73
N ARG A 167 1.14 16.53 5.69
CA ARG A 167 2.49 15.94 5.73
C ARG A 167 3.54 17.04 5.62
N SER A 168 4.58 16.93 6.45
CA SER A 168 5.70 17.88 6.45
C SER A 168 6.50 17.85 5.15
N GLY A 169 6.54 16.70 4.48
CA GLY A 169 7.14 16.43 3.17
C GLY A 169 7.59 14.97 3.08
N TYR A 170 8.40 14.66 2.07
CA TYR A 170 8.82 13.32 1.68
C TYR A 170 10.33 13.27 1.50
N VAL A 171 10.96 12.18 1.90
CA VAL A 171 12.40 11.99 1.69
C VAL A 171 12.61 11.23 0.37
N THR A 172 13.14 11.90 -0.65
CA THR A 172 13.41 11.32 -1.98
C THR A 172 14.82 10.71 -2.04
N LEU A 173 15.16 10.03 -3.13
CA LEU A 173 16.52 9.52 -3.34
C LEU A 173 17.58 10.64 -3.33
N GLU A 174 17.18 11.85 -3.73
CA GLU A 174 18.08 12.98 -3.96
C GLU A 174 17.91 14.12 -2.94
N GLY A 175 16.95 14.00 -2.01
CA GLY A 175 16.78 14.96 -0.92
C GLY A 175 15.40 14.92 -0.26
N PHE A 176 14.75 16.08 -0.23
CA PHE A 176 13.46 16.28 0.43
C PHE A 176 12.50 16.98 -0.53
N TRP A 177 11.33 16.38 -0.72
CA TRP A 177 10.24 16.91 -1.52
C TRP A 177 9.12 17.43 -0.62
N LYS A 178 8.59 18.60 -0.96
CA LYS A 178 7.34 19.10 -0.39
C LYS A 178 6.39 19.39 -1.53
N ASP A 179 5.18 18.86 -1.43
CA ASP A 179 4.15 19.08 -2.43
C ASP A 179 3.93 20.60 -2.63
N PRO A 180 4.02 21.11 -3.87
CA PRO A 180 3.67 22.48 -4.17
C PRO A 180 2.16 22.71 -4.03
N GLU A 181 1.73 23.97 -3.96
CA GLU A 181 0.32 24.34 -3.86
C GLU A 181 -0.50 23.73 -4.99
N GLY A 182 -1.59 23.03 -4.65
CA GLY A 182 -2.49 22.39 -5.62
C GLY A 182 -1.99 21.05 -6.19
N TYR A 183 -0.85 20.53 -5.72
CA TYR A 183 -0.29 19.26 -6.20
C TYR A 183 -1.23 18.07 -5.99
N PHE A 184 -2.02 18.07 -4.91
CA PHE A 184 -2.98 16.99 -4.68
C PHE A 184 -4.04 16.95 -5.78
N GLU A 185 -4.60 18.10 -6.14
CA GLU A 185 -5.64 18.20 -7.15
C GLU A 185 -5.13 18.05 -8.58
N ASP A 186 -3.93 18.56 -8.85
CA ASP A 186 -3.37 18.56 -10.21
C ASP A 186 -2.63 17.24 -10.53
N CYS A 187 -2.06 16.58 -9.52
CA CYS A 187 -1.30 15.34 -9.67
C CYS A 187 -1.96 14.16 -8.94
N VAL A 188 -1.94 14.14 -7.60
CA VAL A 188 -2.26 12.95 -6.79
C VAL A 188 -3.64 12.38 -7.10
N TRP A 189 -4.68 13.22 -7.08
CA TRP A 189 -6.07 12.76 -7.25
C TRP A 189 -6.36 12.29 -8.67
N PRO A 190 -5.99 13.03 -9.75
CA PRO A 190 -6.11 12.52 -11.11
C PRO A 190 -5.40 11.19 -11.34
N GLU A 191 -4.19 11.00 -10.81
CA GLU A 191 -3.47 9.71 -10.94
C GLU A 191 -4.19 8.60 -10.16
N TYR A 192 -4.70 8.88 -8.96
CA TYR A 192 -5.51 7.89 -8.22
C TYR A 192 -6.75 7.46 -9.02
N VAL A 193 -7.51 8.43 -9.54
CA VAL A 193 -8.70 8.16 -10.36
C VAL A 193 -8.32 7.34 -11.59
N SER A 194 -7.31 7.79 -12.35
CA SER A 194 -6.84 7.11 -13.56
C SER A 194 -6.49 5.64 -13.29
N ASN A 195 -5.79 5.37 -12.19
CA ASN A 195 -5.29 4.04 -11.83
C ASN A 195 -6.35 3.11 -11.24
N HIS A 196 -7.49 3.62 -10.74
CA HIS A 196 -8.45 2.83 -9.97
C HIS A 196 -9.90 2.90 -10.46
N GLN A 197 -10.27 3.84 -11.33
CA GLN A 197 -11.65 4.05 -11.79
C GLN A 197 -12.32 2.77 -12.30
N GLN A 198 -11.58 1.86 -12.94
CA GLN A 198 -12.10 0.58 -13.43
C GLN A 198 -12.63 -0.35 -12.33
N PHE A 199 -12.32 -0.08 -11.07
CA PHE A 199 -12.80 -0.84 -9.92
C PHE A 199 -14.12 -0.29 -9.36
N PHE A 200 -14.66 0.80 -9.90
CA PHE A 200 -15.85 1.49 -9.39
C PHE A 200 -16.90 1.71 -10.47
N LEU A 201 -18.17 1.71 -10.07
CA LEU A 201 -19.28 1.99 -10.97
C LEU A 201 -19.13 3.41 -11.54
N ASP A 202 -19.32 3.54 -12.86
CA ASP A 202 -19.19 4.79 -13.62
C ASP A 202 -17.83 5.50 -13.47
N GLY A 203 -16.80 4.79 -12.98
CA GLY A 203 -15.49 5.37 -12.71
C GLY A 203 -15.40 6.22 -11.44
N ASP A 204 -16.48 6.28 -10.64
CA ASP A 204 -16.53 7.08 -9.41
C ASP A 204 -15.80 6.37 -8.25
N VAL A 205 -14.55 6.75 -8.00
CA VAL A 205 -13.71 6.18 -6.94
C VAL A 205 -14.25 6.41 -5.52
N GLU A 206 -15.13 7.39 -5.32
CA GLU A 206 -15.82 7.65 -4.05
C GLU A 206 -17.17 6.91 -3.97
N GLY A 207 -17.69 6.45 -5.11
CA GLY A 207 -18.96 5.77 -5.27
C GLY A 207 -18.95 4.29 -4.90
N HIS A 208 -19.64 3.48 -5.69
CA HIS A 208 -19.83 2.06 -5.39
C HIS A 208 -18.74 1.23 -6.05
N ALA A 209 -18.02 0.43 -5.25
CA ALA A 209 -17.06 -0.53 -5.78
C ALA A 209 -17.78 -1.61 -6.61
N THR A 210 -17.21 -1.94 -7.77
CA THR A 210 -17.63 -3.09 -8.57
C THR A 210 -17.36 -4.38 -7.79
N GLN A 211 -18.25 -5.37 -7.93
CA GLN A 211 -17.98 -6.68 -7.35
C GLN A 211 -16.90 -7.39 -8.15
N ARG A 212 -15.74 -7.60 -7.51
CA ARG A 212 -14.64 -8.40 -8.04
C ARG A 212 -14.35 -9.57 -7.11
N LYS A 213 -14.04 -10.73 -7.68
CA LYS A 213 -13.68 -11.93 -6.90
C LYS A 213 -12.22 -11.93 -6.47
N ASP A 214 -11.38 -11.17 -7.17
CA ASP A 214 -9.93 -11.16 -7.02
C ASP A 214 -9.40 -9.97 -6.21
N ILE A 215 -10.23 -8.97 -5.90
CA ILE A 215 -9.86 -7.79 -5.09
C ILE A 215 -10.93 -7.51 -4.04
N TYR A 216 -10.53 -7.47 -2.78
CA TYR A 216 -11.35 -7.08 -1.64
C TYR A 216 -11.30 -5.56 -1.47
N ILE A 217 -12.36 -4.87 -1.88
CA ILE A 217 -12.45 -3.41 -1.82
C ILE A 217 -13.26 -3.01 -0.59
N SER A 218 -12.75 -2.07 0.23
CA SER A 218 -13.48 -1.61 1.41
C SER A 218 -14.82 -1.00 1.00
N LYS A 219 -15.93 -1.44 1.64
CA LYS A 219 -17.26 -0.89 1.34
C LYS A 219 -17.38 0.55 1.84
N ALA A 220 -16.92 0.76 3.07
CA ALA A 220 -16.83 2.09 3.66
C ALA A 220 -15.62 2.85 3.10
N ILE A 221 -15.80 4.16 2.99
CA ILE A 221 -14.77 5.15 2.69
C ILE A 221 -14.39 5.86 3.98
N ASP A 222 -13.16 6.38 4.07
CA ASP A 222 -12.68 7.14 5.22
C ASP A 222 -12.74 6.40 6.56
N THR A 223 -12.59 5.08 6.51
CA THR A 223 -12.52 4.26 7.71
C THR A 223 -11.33 4.65 8.58
N ASP A 224 -11.53 4.59 9.90
CA ASP A 224 -10.43 4.66 10.86
C ASP A 224 -9.51 3.44 10.73
N LEU A 225 -8.35 3.49 11.41
CA LEU A 225 -7.34 2.45 11.33
C LEU A 225 -7.83 1.12 11.90
N ASP A 226 -8.64 1.13 12.96
CA ASP A 226 -9.18 -0.06 13.59
C ASP A 226 -10.13 -0.81 12.65
N SER A 227 -11.09 -0.09 12.07
CA SER A 227 -12.04 -0.61 11.10
C SER A 227 -11.33 -1.11 9.84
N SER A 228 -10.30 -0.39 9.39
CA SER A 228 -9.48 -0.80 8.24
C SER A 228 -8.67 -2.08 8.55
N PHE A 229 -8.13 -2.19 9.77
CA PHE A 229 -7.40 -3.38 10.22
C PHE A 229 -8.33 -4.61 10.29
N LEU A 230 -9.51 -4.46 10.91
CA LEU A 230 -10.52 -5.52 11.00
C LEU A 230 -10.99 -5.96 9.61
N PHE A 231 -11.22 -5.02 8.70
CA PHE A 231 -11.57 -5.33 7.31
C PHE A 231 -10.49 -6.19 6.62
N VAL A 232 -9.21 -5.85 6.78
CA VAL A 232 -8.13 -6.67 6.20
C VAL A 232 -8.03 -8.04 6.87
N MET A 233 -8.20 -8.11 8.20
CA MET A 233 -8.22 -9.39 8.92
C MET A 233 -9.37 -10.30 8.46
N ASP A 234 -10.55 -9.73 8.20
CA ASP A 234 -11.69 -10.48 7.64
C ASP A 234 -11.42 -10.96 6.22
N ALA A 235 -10.78 -10.14 5.38
CA ALA A 235 -10.36 -10.55 4.04
C ALA A 235 -9.34 -11.70 4.09
N ILE A 236 -8.38 -11.66 5.01
CA ILE A 236 -7.40 -12.74 5.23
C ILE A 236 -8.11 -14.04 5.64
N ARG A 237 -9.04 -13.97 6.58
CA ARG A 237 -9.85 -15.13 7.00
C ARG A 237 -10.64 -15.71 5.82
N GLY A 238 -11.30 -14.86 5.05
CA GLY A 238 -12.10 -15.27 3.90
C GLY A 238 -11.30 -15.91 2.77
N SER A 239 -10.03 -15.52 2.59
CA SER A 239 -9.17 -16.03 1.49
C SER A 239 -8.66 -17.46 1.67
N LEU A 240 -8.79 -18.03 2.88
CA LEU A 240 -8.23 -19.35 3.22
C LEU A 240 -9.30 -20.45 3.35
N HIS A 241 -10.54 -20.14 2.98
CA HIS A 241 -11.71 -21.05 2.94
C HIS A 241 -12.20 -21.24 1.51
#